data_AF-A0A1F4V367-F1
#
_entry.id   AF-A0A1F4V367-F1
#
_cell.length_a   1.000
_cell.length_b   1.000
_cell.length_c   1.000
_cell.angle_alpha   90.00
_cell.angle_beta   90.00
_cell.angle_gamma   90.00
#
_symmetry.space_group_name_H-M   'P 1'
#
loop_
_entity.id
_entity.type
_entity.pdbx_description
1 polymer ?
#
loop_
_entity_poly.entity_id
_entity_poly.type
_entity_poly.pdbx_seq_one_letter_code
_entity_poly.pdbx_strand_id
1 'polypeptide(L)'
;MTYEVGSRFPKPGDKVRVIQKKDYSSGKLTEGVVKEVLTSQKFHARGHKVRLTSGIIGRVQEFADTENAPEASFTYESGEDTLV
;
A
#
# COMPACT_ATOMS: atom_id res chain seq x y z
N MET A 1 10.26 3.31 10.66
CA MET A 1 9.05 2.78 9.99
C MET A 1 8.71 3.69 8.83
N THR A 2 9.39 3.47 7.71
CA THR A 2 9.05 4.02 6.40
C THR A 2 7.98 3.10 5.81
N TYR A 3 6.83 3.64 5.45
CA TYR A 3 5.72 2.87 4.91
C TYR A 3 5.90 2.71 3.39
N GLU A 4 5.39 1.62 2.83
CA GLU A 4 5.50 1.28 1.41
C GLU A 4 4.59 2.09 0.49
N VAL A 5 3.85 3.05 1.06
CA VAL A 5 3.35 4.21 0.30
C VAL A 5 4.57 5.04 -0.07
N GLY A 6 5.23 4.68 -1.16
CA GLY A 6 6.34 5.46 -1.73
C GLY A 6 5.88 6.84 -2.20
N SER A 7 6.23 7.23 -3.42
CA SER A 7 5.75 8.48 -4.04
C SER A 7 4.36 8.38 -4.69
N ARG A 8 3.64 7.26 -4.50
CA ARG A 8 2.35 7.03 -5.16
C ARG A 8 1.26 7.85 -4.48
N PHE A 9 0.84 8.92 -5.17
CA PHE A 9 -0.24 9.79 -4.74
C PHE A 9 -1.60 9.12 -4.98
N PRO A 10 -2.44 8.94 -3.95
CA PRO A 10 -3.76 8.33 -4.11
C PRO A 10 -4.69 9.24 -4.91
N LYS A 11 -5.55 8.65 -5.73
CA LYS A 11 -6.59 9.35 -6.48
C LYS A 11 -7.98 8.92 -6.00
N PRO A 12 -9.00 9.80 -6.08
CA PRO A 12 -10.38 9.37 -5.87
C PRO A 12 -10.72 8.19 -6.79
N GLY A 13 -11.28 7.12 -6.22
CA GLY A 13 -11.56 5.86 -6.92
C GLY A 13 -10.55 4.74 -6.68
N ASP A 14 -9.34 5.04 -6.17
CA ASP A 14 -8.35 4.01 -5.86
C ASP A 14 -8.80 3.13 -4.69
N LYS A 15 -8.53 1.82 -4.76
CA LYS A 15 -8.68 0.92 -3.62
C LYS A 15 -7.44 0.97 -2.76
N VAL A 16 -7.62 1.35 -1.51
CA VAL A 16 -6.53 1.53 -0.56
C VAL A 16 -6.85 0.86 0.76
N ARG A 17 -5.79 0.51 1.49
CA ARG A 17 -5.84 0.11 2.88
C ARG A 17 -5.38 1.27 3.74
N VAL A 18 -6.26 1.71 4.63
CA VAL A 18 -6.00 2.84 5.54
C VAL A 18 -5.98 2.38 6.98
N ILE A 19 -5.12 3.02 7.78
CA ILE A 19 -5.11 2.87 9.23
C ILE A 19 -5.79 4.06 9.89
N GLN A 20 -6.71 3.80 10.81
CA GLN A 20 -7.38 4.81 11.62
C GLN A 20 -6.57 5.08 12.89
N LYS A 21 -6.65 6.30 13.45
CA LYS A 21 -5.91 6.64 14.68
C LYS A 21 -6.19 5.68 15.85
N LYS A 22 -7.43 5.19 15.95
CA LYS A 22 -7.86 4.22 16.97
C LYS A 22 -7.18 2.85 16.84
N ASP A 23 -6.71 2.52 15.63
CA ASP A 23 -6.12 1.24 15.27
C ASP A 23 -4.59 1.31 15.15
N TYR A 24 -3.97 2.44 15.53
CA TYR A 24 -2.51 2.60 15.48
C TYR A 24 -1.76 1.61 16.39
N SER A 25 -2.36 1.22 17.52
CA SER A 25 -1.80 0.21 18.42
C SER A 25 -2.04 -1.21 17.93
N SER A 26 -3.16 -1.46 17.24
CA SER A 26 -3.56 -2.78 16.77
C SER A 26 -3.02 -3.13 15.38
N GLY A 27 -2.61 -2.12 14.60
CA GLY A 27 -2.18 -2.28 13.22
C GLY A 27 -3.32 -2.66 12.25
N LYS A 28 -4.59 -2.61 12.69
CA LYS A 28 -5.71 -3.01 11.83
C LYS A 28 -5.88 -2.05 10.66
N LEU A 29 -5.78 -2.60 9.45
CA LEU A 29 -6.03 -1.89 8.21
C LEU A 29 -7.49 -2.02 7.81
N THR A 30 -8.08 -0.92 7.37
CA THR A 30 -9.42 -0.87 6.79
C THR A 30 -9.27 -0.70 5.30
N GLU A 31 -9.83 -1.62 4.53
CA GLU A 31 -9.90 -1.49 3.08
C GLU A 31 -11.06 -0.59 2.66
N GLY A 32 -10.85 0.21 1.62
CA GLY A 32 -11.93 0.95 1.00
C GLY A 32 -11.49 1.79 -0.20
N VAL A 33 -12.47 2.49 -0.78
CA VAL A 33 -12.26 3.33 -1.95
C VAL A 33 -12.03 4.77 -1.50
N VAL A 34 -11.00 5.43 -2.05
CA VAL A 34 -10.73 6.85 -1.78
C VAL A 34 -11.85 7.71 -2.35
N LYS A 35 -12.45 8.54 -1.50
CA LYS A 35 -13.38 9.60 -1.90
C LYS A 35 -12.64 10.91 -2.13
N GLU A 36 -11.77 11.28 -1.20
CA GLU A 36 -11.07 12.57 -1.21
C GLU A 36 -9.70 12.46 -0.54
N VAL A 37 -8.71 13.18 -1.08
CA VAL A 37 -7.36 13.24 -0.54
C VAL A 37 -7.22 14.52 0.29
N LEU A 38 -6.90 14.37 1.58
CA LEU A 38 -6.80 15.46 2.55
C LEU A 38 -5.34 15.85 2.83
N THR A 39 -4.45 15.60 1.88
CA THR A 39 -3.01 15.80 2.04
C THR A 39 -2.45 16.62 0.89
N SER A 40 -1.67 17.64 1.24
CA SER A 40 -1.09 18.59 0.28
C SER A 40 0.33 18.22 -0.14
N GLN A 41 1.13 17.62 0.74
CA GLN A 41 2.50 17.23 0.41
C GLN A 41 2.56 15.85 -0.28
N LYS A 42 3.55 15.67 -1.16
CA LYS A 42 3.76 14.41 -1.89
C LYS A 42 4.48 13.33 -1.05
N PHE A 43 5.24 13.71 -0.03
CA PHE A 43 5.96 12.78 0.83
C PHE A 43 5.47 12.89 2.26
N HIS A 44 5.00 11.77 2.82
CA HIS A 44 4.53 11.70 4.21
C HIS A 44 5.11 10.47 4.88
N ALA A 45 5.85 10.67 5.97
CA ALA A 45 6.47 9.60 6.73
C ALA A 45 5.48 8.56 7.29
N ARG A 46 4.17 8.81 7.26
CA ARG A 46 3.10 7.89 7.70
C ARG A 46 2.00 7.68 6.66
N GLY A 47 2.28 7.99 5.40
CA GLY A 47 1.31 7.90 4.31
C GLY A 47 0.32 9.06 4.20
N HIS A 48 -0.43 9.07 3.09
CA HIS A 48 -1.34 10.14 2.73
C HIS A 48 -2.62 10.09 3.57
N LYS A 49 -3.07 11.24 4.07
CA LYS A 49 -4.38 11.32 4.74
C LYS A 49 -5.49 11.34 3.68
N VAL A 50 -6.42 10.40 3.75
CA VAL A 50 -7.55 10.29 2.81
C VAL A 50 -8.86 10.06 3.55
N ARG A 51 -9.96 10.41 2.89
CA ARG A 51 -11.32 10.06 3.28
C ARG A 51 -11.82 8.98 2.34
N LEU A 52 -12.32 7.88 2.90
CA LEU A 52 -12.95 6.81 2.15
C LEU A 52 -14.41 7.15 1.79
N THR A 53 -14.98 6.44 0.82
CA THR A 53 -16.41 6.54 0.45
C THR A 53 -17.34 6.20 1.62
N SER A 54 -16.89 5.34 2.53
CA SER A 54 -17.58 5.01 3.79
C SER A 54 -17.60 6.14 4.83
N GLY A 55 -16.92 7.27 4.57
CA GLY A 55 -16.78 8.39 5.50
C GLY A 55 -15.63 8.24 6.50
N ILE A 56 -14.93 7.10 6.50
CA ILE A 56 -13.76 6.85 7.34
C ILE A 56 -12.57 7.71 6.90
N ILE A 57 -11.87 8.30 7.87
CA ILE A 57 -10.64 9.07 7.62
C ILE A 57 -9.46 8.29 8.19
N GLY A 58 -8.45 8.05 7.37
CA GLY A 58 -7.26 7.29 7.76
C GLY A 58 -6.01 7.72 7.01
N ARG A 59 -4.90 7.09 7.36
CA ARG A 59 -3.66 7.20 6.59
C ARG A 59 -3.51 5.99 5.70
N VAL A 60 -3.27 6.22 4.41
CA VAL A 60 -3.01 5.15 3.44
C VAL A 60 -1.73 4.42 3.85
N GLN A 61 -1.79 3.10 3.85
CA GLN A 61 -0.67 2.21 4.14
C GLN A 61 -0.30 1.37 2.91
N GLU A 62 -1.29 0.93 2.15
CA GLU A 62 -1.11 0.09 0.95
C GLU A 62 -2.17 0.43 -0.10
N PHE A 63 -1.84 0.20 -1.38
CA PHE A 63 -2.80 0.20 -2.48
C PHE A 63 -3.18 -1.24 -2.80
N ALA A 64 -4.49 -1.53 -2.89
CA ALA A 64 -4.99 -2.88 -3.16
C ALA A 64 -4.98 -3.25 -4.66
N ASP A 65 -4.70 -2.29 -5.54
CA ASP A 65 -4.68 -2.48 -6.99
C ASP A 65 -3.41 -3.18 -7.48
N THR A 66 -2.35 -3.22 -6.66
CA THR A 66 -1.17 -4.02 -6.99
C THR A 66 -1.51 -5.47 -6.69
N GLU A 67 -2.01 -6.14 -7.72
CA GLU A 67 -2.13 -7.59 -7.73
C GLU A 67 -0.79 -8.14 -7.27
N ASN A 68 -0.77 -8.78 -6.10
CA ASN A 68 0.29 -9.69 -5.70
C ASN A 68 0.39 -10.70 -6.85
N ALA A 69 1.31 -10.47 -7.78
CA ALA A 69 1.86 -11.56 -8.57
C ALA A 69 2.47 -12.49 -7.52
N PRO A 70 1.89 -13.69 -7.26
CA PRO A 70 2.63 -14.66 -6.47
C PRO A 70 3.95 -14.83 -7.21
N GLU A 71 5.04 -14.62 -6.49
CA GLU A 71 6.38 -14.99 -6.93
C GLU A 71 6.29 -16.42 -7.45
N ALA A 72 6.15 -16.56 -8.77
CA ALA A 72 6.40 -17.81 -9.44
C ALA A 72 7.86 -18.08 -9.16
N SER A 73 8.08 -19.03 -8.26
CA SER A 73 9.29 -19.83 -8.10
C SER A 73 10.21 -19.72 -9.32
N PHE A 74 11.21 -18.85 -9.23
CA PHE A 74 12.43 -19.05 -10.01
C PHE A 74 13.13 -20.22 -9.35
N THR A 75 12.82 -21.43 -9.81
CA THR A 75 13.64 -22.60 -9.56
C THR A 75 14.96 -22.33 -10.28
N TYR A 76 16.00 -21.98 -9.53
CA TYR A 76 17.35 -22.07 -10.05
C TYR A 76 17.65 -23.56 -10.19
N GLU A 77 17.50 -24.09 -11.40
CA GLU A 77 18.06 -25.38 -11.72
C GLU A 77 19.58 -25.27 -11.61
N SER A 78 20.09 -25.81 -10.52
CA SER A 78 21.50 -26.13 -10.36
C SER A 78 21.94 -27.01 -11.52
N GLY A 79 22.89 -26.52 -12.32
CA GLY A 79 23.83 -27.38 -13.03
C GLY A 79 23.92 -27.15 -14.53
N GLU A 80 24.85 -26.27 -14.93
CA GLU A 80 25.81 -26.55 -16.01
C GLU A 80 27.15 -25.91 -15.62
N ASP A 81 27.86 -26.58 -14.71
CA ASP A 81 29.28 -26.37 -14.52
C ASP A 81 30.03 -27.09 -15.67
N THR A 82 30.66 -26.27 -16.51
CA THR A 82 31.84 -26.55 -17.33
C THR A 82 31.75 -27.61 -18.45
N LEU A 83 31.66 -27.10 -19.69
CA LEU A 83 32.11 -27.75 -20.92
C LEU A 83 33.36 -27.01 -21.42
N VAL A 84 34.57 -27.49 -21.08
CA VAL A 84 35.79 -27.68 -21.91
C VAL A 84 36.97 -28.17 -21.07
#